data_AF-A0A9X9LXK1-F1
#
_entry.id   AF-A0A9X9LXK1-F1
#
_cell.length_a   1.000
_cell.length_b   1.000
_cell.length_c   1.000
_cell.angle_alpha   90.00
_cell.angle_beta   90.00
_cell.angle_gamma   90.00
#
_symmetry.space_group_name_H-M   'P 1'
#
loop_
_entity.id
_entity.type
_entity.pdbx_description
1 polymer ?
#
loop_
_entity_poly.entity_id
_entity_poly.type
_entity_poly.pdbx_seq_one_letter_code
_entity_poly.pdbx_strand_id
1 'polypeptide(L)'
;LSGNGSNNNPCSETYRGPSPQSEPEVAAIVDFITTHGNVKALISIHSYSQMLMYPYGHSLEPVPNQEELMWPVGSLWTGPTTVASSTPSPLSSGTRGAT
;
A
#
# COMPACT_ATOMS: atom_id res chain seq x y z
N LEU A 1 5.34 -16.79 -7.87
CA LEU A 1 5.69 -15.69 -6.94
C LEU A 1 4.94 -15.92 -5.64
N SER A 2 5.63 -16.31 -4.56
CA SER A 2 5.02 -16.43 -3.23
C SER A 2 5.56 -15.31 -2.36
N GLY A 3 4.87 -14.17 -2.37
CA GLY A 3 5.20 -13.04 -1.51
C GLY A 3 4.79 -13.33 -0.06
N ASN A 4 5.55 -12.78 0.88
CA ASN A 4 5.17 -12.77 2.29
C ASN A 4 3.84 -11.99 2.44
N GLY A 5 2.89 -12.49 3.24
CA GLY A 5 1.57 -11.86 3.43
C GLY A 5 0.42 -12.44 2.59
N SER A 6 0.60 -13.60 1.95
CA SER A 6 -0.46 -14.33 1.23
C SER A 6 -0.38 -15.84 1.47
N ASN A 7 -1.45 -16.58 1.18
CA ASN A 7 -1.52 -18.04 1.33
C ASN A 7 -1.72 -18.77 -0.01
N ASN A 8 -1.24 -20.02 -0.11
CA ASN A 8 -1.47 -20.92 -1.24
C ASN A 8 -2.56 -21.98 -0.99
N ASN A 9 -3.08 -22.06 0.23
CA ASN A 9 -4.21 -22.93 0.57
C ASN A 9 -5.53 -22.29 0.08
N PRO A 10 -6.29 -22.94 -0.83
CA PRO A 10 -7.58 -22.43 -1.32
C PRO A 10 -8.63 -22.20 -0.22
N CYS A 11 -8.49 -22.85 0.94
CA CYS A 11 -9.39 -22.66 2.08
C CYS A 11 -8.98 -21.50 3.02
N SER A 12 -7.93 -20.74 2.69
CA SER A 12 -7.48 -19.61 3.50
C SER A 12 -8.17 -18.32 3.09
N GLU A 13 -8.57 -17.51 4.06
CA GLU A 13 -9.10 -16.14 3.84
C GLU A 13 -8.17 -15.22 3.04
N THR A 14 -6.86 -15.52 3.01
CA THR A 14 -5.84 -14.75 2.27
C THR A 14 -5.24 -15.55 1.11
N TYR A 15 -6.01 -16.50 0.56
CA TYR A 15 -5.63 -17.24 -0.64
C TYR A 15 -5.44 -16.30 -1.83
N ARG A 16 -4.31 -16.43 -2.52
CA ARG A 16 -3.91 -15.51 -3.61
C ARG A 16 -4.44 -15.87 -5.00
N GLY A 17 -5.17 -16.98 -5.12
CA GLY A 17 -5.52 -17.55 -6.41
C GLY A 17 -4.42 -18.42 -7.04
N PRO A 18 -4.74 -19.16 -8.11
CA PRO A 18 -3.79 -20.04 -8.81
C PRO A 18 -2.70 -19.29 -9.59
N SER A 19 -2.95 -18.05 -10.01
CA SER A 19 -2.01 -17.19 -10.74
C SER A 19 -2.33 -15.71 -10.50
N PRO A 20 -1.42 -14.76 -10.79
CA PRO A 20 -1.78 -13.35 -10.85
C PRO A 20 -2.98 -13.13 -11.77
N GLN A 21 -3.92 -12.28 -11.34
CA GLN A 21 -5.12 -11.92 -12.12
C GLN A 21 -6.05 -13.11 -12.45
N SER A 22 -6.04 -14.17 -11.64
CA SER A 22 -6.95 -15.31 -11.82
C SER A 22 -8.42 -14.96 -11.65
N GLU A 23 -8.72 -13.98 -10.79
CA GLU A 23 -10.08 -13.55 -10.52
C GLU A 23 -10.57 -12.58 -11.61
N PRO A 24 -11.74 -12.83 -12.23
CA PRO A 24 -12.23 -12.01 -13.33
C PRO A 24 -12.47 -10.55 -12.92
N GLU A 25 -12.80 -10.30 -11.66
CA GLU A 25 -12.98 -8.96 -11.08
C GLU A 25 -11.66 -8.16 -11.11
N VAL A 26 -10.55 -8.81 -10.72
CA VAL A 26 -9.22 -8.19 -10.74
C VAL A 26 -8.74 -8.00 -12.17
N ALA A 27 -8.96 -8.99 -13.04
CA ALA A 27 -8.58 -8.92 -14.45
C ALA A 27 -9.27 -7.74 -15.16
N ALA A 28 -10.57 -7.49 -14.87
CA ALA A 28 -11.31 -6.38 -15.45
C ALA A 28 -10.74 -4.99 -15.05
N ILE A 29 -10.33 -4.81 -13.79
CA ILE A 29 -9.72 -3.56 -13.31
C ILE A 29 -8.36 -3.33 -13.98
N VAL A 30 -7.54 -4.38 -14.08
CA VAL A 30 -6.24 -4.31 -14.76
C VAL A 30 -6.42 -3.92 -16.22
N ASP A 31 -7.33 -4.61 -16.93
CA ASP A 31 -7.64 -4.32 -18.33
C ASP A 31 -8.09 -2.87 -18.50
N PHE A 32 -9.03 -2.40 -17.68
CA PHE A 32 -9.48 -0.99 -17.71
C PHE A 32 -8.33 0.00 -17.52
N ILE A 33 -7.49 -0.17 -16.49
CA ILE A 33 -6.41 0.78 -16.19
C ILE A 33 -5.38 0.80 -17.32
N THR A 34 -4.98 -0.38 -17.79
CA THR A 34 -3.93 -0.53 -18.81
C THR A 34 -4.40 -0.08 -20.19
N THR A 35 -5.66 -0.32 -20.55
CA THR A 35 -6.24 0.11 -21.83
C THR A 35 -6.60 1.59 -21.84
N HIS A 36 -7.07 2.15 -20.73
CA HIS A 36 -7.37 3.58 -20.64
C HIS A 36 -6.11 4.43 -20.78
N GLY A 37 -5.00 4.03 -20.15
CA GLY A 37 -3.69 4.69 -20.29
C GLY A 37 -3.58 6.11 -19.70
N ASN A 38 -4.63 6.63 -19.06
CA ASN A 38 -4.65 7.98 -18.49
C ASN A 38 -5.20 8.06 -17.06
N VAL A 39 -5.18 6.94 -16.34
CA VAL A 39 -5.47 6.92 -14.90
C VAL A 39 -4.31 7.60 -14.15
N LYS A 40 -4.60 8.67 -13.40
CA LYS A 40 -3.59 9.44 -12.66
C LYS A 40 -3.48 9.08 -11.18
N ALA A 41 -4.55 8.56 -10.60
CA ALA A 41 -4.61 8.14 -9.21
C ALA A 41 -5.47 6.88 -9.08
N LEU A 42 -5.10 6.00 -8.16
CA LEU A 42 -5.87 4.81 -7.79
C LEU A 42 -6.04 4.79 -6.28
N ILE A 43 -7.28 4.74 -5.82
CA ILE A 43 -7.63 4.70 -4.40
C ILE A 43 -8.47 3.44 -4.17
N SER A 44 -7.94 2.50 -3.39
CA SER A 44 -8.69 1.33 -2.93
C SER A 44 -9.16 1.57 -1.50
N ILE A 45 -10.46 1.42 -1.26
CA ILE A 45 -11.08 1.70 0.04
C ILE A 45 -11.34 0.39 0.77
N HIS A 46 -10.83 0.29 1.99
CA HIS A 46 -11.02 -0.84 2.88
C HIS A 46 -11.49 -0.37 4.25
N SER A 47 -12.04 -1.28 5.03
CA SER A 47 -12.37 -1.09 6.44
C SER A 47 -11.88 -2.29 7.25
N TYR A 48 -11.54 -2.14 8.53
CA TYR A 48 -11.57 -0.97 9.40
C TYR A 48 -10.16 -0.37 9.61
N SER A 49 -9.98 0.44 10.66
CA SER A 49 -8.70 0.85 11.30
C SER A 49 -8.33 2.34 11.21
N GLN A 50 -9.09 3.18 10.49
CA GLN A 50 -8.78 4.61 10.33
C GLN A 50 -7.35 4.83 9.79
N MET A 51 -7.02 4.12 8.70
CA MET A 51 -5.70 4.18 8.10
C MET A 51 -5.75 4.70 6.68
N LEU A 52 -4.76 5.52 6.32
CA LEU A 52 -4.43 5.88 4.95
C LEU A 52 -3.09 5.21 4.61
N MET A 53 -3.05 4.43 3.54
CA MET A 53 -1.86 3.66 3.18
C MET A 53 -1.41 3.98 1.76
N TYR A 54 -0.10 3.94 1.56
CA TYR A 54 0.54 4.06 0.25
C TYR A 54 1.56 2.92 0.06
N PRO A 55 2.02 2.64 -1.16
CA PRO A 55 2.90 1.50 -1.42
C PRO A 55 4.27 1.64 -0.72
N TYR A 56 5.04 0.57 -0.57
CA TYR A 56 4.67 -0.82 -0.88
C TYR A 56 3.99 -1.50 0.32
N GLY A 57 3.43 -2.69 0.08
CA GLY A 57 3.00 -3.61 1.14
C GLY A 57 3.78 -4.93 1.18
N HIS A 58 4.49 -5.26 0.09
CA HIS A 58 5.19 -6.55 -0.07
C HIS A 58 6.73 -6.46 0.08
N SER A 59 7.27 -5.26 0.24
CA SER A 59 8.71 -4.97 0.32
C SER A 59 8.96 -3.88 1.36
N LEU A 60 10.11 -3.88 2.02
CA LEU A 60 10.53 -2.79 2.93
C LEU A 60 11.21 -1.63 2.19
N GLU A 61 11.44 -1.77 0.89
CA GLU A 61 12.06 -0.72 0.05
C GLU A 61 11.14 0.49 -0.12
N PRO A 62 11.67 1.72 -0.05
CA PRO A 62 10.90 2.95 -0.22
C PRO A 62 10.34 3.11 -1.62
N VAL A 63 9.15 3.70 -1.73
CA VAL A 63 8.64 4.19 -3.00
C VAL A 63 9.45 5.43 -3.42
N PRO A 64 9.77 5.60 -4.72
CA PRO A 64 10.59 6.73 -5.18
C PRO A 64 10.03 8.11 -4.82
N ASN A 65 8.71 8.25 -4.70
CA ASN A 65 8.02 9.49 -4.34
C ASN A 65 7.47 9.48 -2.90
N GLN A 66 8.15 8.80 -1.97
CA GLN A 66 7.71 8.68 -0.57
C GLN A 66 7.51 10.04 0.11
N GLU A 67 8.38 11.02 -0.12
CA GLU A 67 8.26 12.35 0.48
C GLU A 67 6.96 13.05 0.07
N GLU A 68 6.58 12.94 -1.20
CA GLU A 68 5.32 13.50 -1.73
C GLU A 68 4.10 12.76 -1.17
N LEU A 69 4.17 11.43 -1.06
CA LEU A 69 3.09 10.61 -0.51
C LEU A 69 2.95 10.75 1.01
N MET A 70 4.02 11.14 1.70
CA MET A 70 4.04 11.39 3.13
C MET A 70 3.69 12.83 3.49
N TRP A 71 3.74 13.78 2.55
CA TRP A 71 3.31 15.17 2.80
C TRP A 71 1.89 15.32 3.40
N PRO A 72 0.88 14.50 3.05
CA PRO A 72 -0.43 14.55 3.71
C PRO A 72 -0.37 14.25 5.21
N VAL A 73 0.68 13.55 5.67
CA VAL A 73 0.93 13.16 7.07
C VAL A 73 1.28 14.39 7.88
N GLY A 74 0.26 14.98 8.52
CA GLY A 74 0.37 16.22 9.29
C GLY A 74 -0.48 17.37 8.73
N SER A 75 -1.14 17.16 7.59
CA SER A 75 -2.12 18.11 7.07
C SER A 75 -3.43 18.03 7.86
N LEU A 76 -4.15 19.15 7.93
CA LEU A 76 -5.48 19.25 8.57
C LEU A 76 -6.48 18.21 8.02
N TRP A 77 -6.29 17.76 6.77
CA TRP A 77 -7.17 16.83 6.06
C TRP A 77 -7.14 15.39 6.59
N THR A 78 -6.02 14.91 7.12
CA THR A 78 -5.92 13.52 7.61
C THR A 78 -6.36 13.36 9.06
N GLY A 79 -6.52 14.44 9.83
CA GLY A 79 -7.00 14.39 11.21
C GLY A 79 -6.29 13.34 12.07
N PRO A 80 -6.99 12.51 12.86
CA PRO A 80 -6.39 11.42 13.66
C PRO A 80 -6.07 10.15 12.85
N THR A 81 -6.19 10.18 11.52
CA THR A 81 -5.93 9.01 10.65
C THR A 81 -4.46 8.60 10.74
N THR A 82 -4.22 7.31 10.96
CA THR A 82 -2.85 6.77 10.94
C THR A 82 -2.41 6.59 9.50
N VAL A 83 -1.21 7.08 9.14
CA VAL A 83 -0.64 6.80 7.81
C VAL A 83 0.40 5.70 7.93
N ALA A 84 0.30 4.69 7.06
CA ALA A 84 1.16 3.52 7.12
C ALA A 84 1.71 3.11 5.74
N SER A 85 2.95 2.66 5.75
CA SER A 85 3.65 1.98 4.66
C SER A 85 4.57 0.91 5.29
N SER A 86 5.00 -0.09 4.51
CA SER A 86 5.93 -1.11 5.00
C SER A 86 7.37 -0.60 5.18
N THR A 87 7.68 0.59 4.68
CA THR A 87 9.01 1.19 4.76
C THR A 87 9.27 1.78 6.13
N PRO A 88 10.40 1.46 6.79
CA PRO A 88 10.75 2.09 8.06
C PRO A 88 10.82 3.61 7.92
N SER A 89 10.14 4.34 8.81
CA SER A 89 10.23 5.80 8.84
C SER A 89 11.68 6.25 9.07
N PRO A 90 12.22 7.21 8.31
CA PRO A 90 13.57 7.75 8.57
C PRO A 90 13.69 8.46 9.93
N LEU A 91 12.57 8.66 10.65
CA LEU A 91 12.53 9.32 11.96
C LEU A 91 13.11 8.48 13.12
N SER A 92 13.70 7.30 12.90
CA SER A 92 14.36 6.52 13.95
C SER A 92 15.87 6.76 14.09
N SER A 93 16.49 7.64 13.29
CA SER A 93 17.95 7.90 13.34
C SER A 93 18.34 9.27 13.93
N GLY A 94 17.47 9.88 14.73
CA GLY A 94 17.72 11.17 15.37
C GLY A 94 17.81 11.09 16.89
N THR A 95 18.77 10.34 17.45
CA THR A 95 19.18 10.55 18.84
C THR A 95 19.78 11.95 18.95
N ARG A 96 19.00 12.88 19.51
CA ARG A 96 19.48 14.18 19.99
C ARG A 96 20.64 13.91 20.94
N GLY A 97 21.84 14.35 20.57
CA GLY A 97 22.91 14.60 21.54
C GLY A 97 22.38 15.61 22.56
N ALA A 98 22.17 15.15 23.79
CA ALA A 98 22.05 16.03 24.93
C ALA A 98 23.48 16.37 25.39
N THR A 99 23.74 17.67 25.45
CA THR A 99 24.88 18.30 26.14
C THR A 99 24.97 17.87 27.60
#